data_AF-A0A1M6GU73-F1
#
_entry.id   AF-A0A1M6GU73-F1
#
_cell.length_a   1.000
_cell.length_b   1.000
_cell.length_c   1.000
_cell.angle_alpha   90.00
_cell.angle_beta   90.00
_cell.angle_gamma   90.00
#
_symmetry.space_group_name_H-M   'P 1'
#
loop_
_entity.id
_entity.type
_entity.pdbx_description
1 polymer ?
#
loop_
_entity_poly.entity_id
_entity_poly.type
_entity_poly.pdbx_seq_one_letter_code
_entity_poly.pdbx_strand_id
1 'polypeptide(L)' 'MNPKELNPKAMYKLSYGLFVCTAVSGEKKNGCIINTAAQIASDPNRISIA' A
#
# COMPACT_ATOMS: atom_id res chain seq x y z
N MET A 1 -16.78 -15.91 13.64
CA MET A 1 -15.31 -15.98 13.76
C MET A 1 -14.95 -15.35 15.10
N ASN A 2 -14.22 -16.05 15.97
CA ASN A 2 -13.91 -15.56 17.31
C ASN A 2 -12.67 -14.63 17.23
N PRO A 3 -12.72 -13.35 17.66
CA PRO A 3 -11.61 -12.41 17.48
C PRO A 3 -10.28 -12.84 18.12
N LYS A 4 -10.33 -13.74 19.12
CA LYS A 4 -9.18 -14.26 19.86
C LYS A 4 -8.27 -15.21 19.06
N GLU A 5 -8.63 -15.60 17.83
CA GLU A 5 -7.85 -16.54 17.01
C GLU A 5 -7.03 -15.87 15.89
N LEU A 6 -7.07 -14.54 15.73
CA LEU A 6 -6.29 -13.87 14.70
C LEU A 6 -4.80 -13.80 15.10
N ASN A 7 -3.97 -14.62 14.45
CA ASN A 7 -2.52 -14.56 14.63
C ASN A 7 -1.91 -13.41 13.81
N PRO A 8 -1.40 -12.33 14.45
CA PRO A 8 -0.83 -11.19 13.73
C PRO A 8 0.39 -11.55 12.89
N LYS A 9 1.09 -12.66 13.21
CA LYS A 9 2.25 -13.12 12.44
C LYS A 9 1.90 -13.52 11.00
N ALA A 10 0.63 -13.79 10.70
CA ALA A 10 0.18 -14.06 9.34
C ALA A 10 0.38 -12.83 8.42
N MET A 11 0.18 -11.62 8.95
CA MET A 11 0.30 -10.38 8.17
C MET A 11 1.74 -10.10 7.73
N TYR A 12 2.73 -10.47 8.53
CA TYR A 12 4.15 -10.29 8.18
C TYR A 12 4.64 -11.20 7.05
N LYS A 13 3.84 -12.21 6.65
CA LYS A 13 4.16 -13.07 5.51
C LYS A 13 3.72 -12.48 4.17
N LEU A 14 2.93 -11.40 4.18
CA LEU A 14 2.55 -10.71 2.95
C LEU A 14 3.78 -10.06 2.32
N SER A 15 3.97 -10.33 1.03
CA SER A 15 5.06 -9.72 0.26
C SER A 15 4.68 -8.31 -0.16
N TYR A 16 5.61 -7.39 0.02
CA TYR A 16 5.47 -6.00 -0.38
C TYR A 16 6.72 -5.55 -1.13
N GLY A 17 6.55 -4.61 -2.05
CA GLY A 17 7.66 -3.83 -2.57
C GLY A 17 8.05 -2.70 -1.61
N LEU A 18 9.02 -1.89 -2.01
CA LEU A 18 9.37 -0.64 -1.33
C LEU A 18 9.35 0.48 -2.36
N PHE A 19 8.54 1.50 -2.11
CA PHE A 19 8.28 2.58 -3.07
C PHE A 19 8.36 3.95 -2.38
N VAL A 20 8.53 5.00 -3.18
CA VAL A 20 8.37 6.40 -2.75
C VAL A 20 7.11 6.96 -3.39
N CYS A 21 6.08 7.26 -2.59
CA CYS A 21 4.86 7.92 -3.05
C CYS A 21 5.04 9.43 -2.94
N THR A 22 4.99 10.14 -4.07
CA THR A 22 5.16 11.59 -4.11
C THR A 22 3.84 12.28 -4.46
N ALA A 23 3.65 13.48 -3.90
CA ALA A 23 2.52 14.34 -4.22
C ALA A 23 2.95 15.80 -4.27
N VAL A 24 2.32 16.56 -5.16
CA VAL A 24 2.54 18.00 -5.31
C VAL A 24 1.20 18.71 -5.19
N SER A 25 1.14 19.73 -4.35
CA SER A 25 -0.04 20.58 -4.17
C SER A 25 0.39 22.04 -4.19
N GLY A 26 0.21 22.69 -5.34
CA GLY A 26 0.79 24.00 -5.63
C GLY A 26 2.32 23.96 -5.56
N GLU A 27 2.90 24.78 -4.68
CA GLU A 27 4.35 24.82 -4.44
C GLU A 27 4.83 23.75 -3.45
N LYS A 28 3.91 23.08 -2.73
CA LYS A 28 4.26 22.09 -1.71
C LYS A 28 4.54 20.73 -2.36
N LYS A 29 5.66 20.13 -2.00
CA LYS A 29 6.09 18.79 -2.44
C LYS A 29 6.20 17.87 -1.22
N ASN A 30 5.71 16.64 -1.36
CA ASN A 30 5.83 15.62 -0.33
C ASN A 30 6.27 14.28 -0.95
N GLY A 31 6.97 13.48 -0.15
CA GLY A 31 7.37 12.11 -0.45
C GLY A 31 7.26 11.24 0.78
N CYS A 32 6.63 10.07 0.66
CA CYS A 32 6.49 9.09 1.74
C CYS A 32 7.01 7.73 1.26
N ILE A 33 7.80 7.06 2.10
CA ILE A 33 8.13 5.65 1.86
C ILE A 33 6.90 4.80 2.16
N ILE A 34 6.48 4.01 1.17
CA ILE A 34 5.34 3.10 1.30
C ILE A 34 5.74 1.69 0.87
N ASN A 35 5.05 0.69 1.41
CA ASN A 35 5.17 -0.70 0.98
C ASN A 35 3.88 -1.22 0.33
N THR A 36 2.74 -0.57 0.60
CA THR A 36 1.42 -1.02 0.14
C THR A 36 1.05 -0.35 -1.19
N ALA A 37 1.41 -1.03 -2.29
CA ALA A 37 0.97 -0.67 -3.63
C ALA A 37 0.67 -1.94 -4.44
N ALA A 38 -0.49 -1.99 -5.10
CA ALA A 38 -0.88 -3.13 -5.94
C ALA A 38 -1.74 -2.68 -7.13
N GLN A 39 -1.53 -3.30 -8.31
CA GLN A 39 -2.42 -3.13 -9.45
C GLN A 39 -3.75 -3.84 -9.15
N ILE A 40 -4.87 -3.14 -9.38
CA ILE A 40 -6.21 -3.66 -9.10
C ILE A 40 -7.08 -3.82 -10.36
N ALA A 41 -6.70 -3.19 -11.47
CA ALA A 41 -7.35 -3.36 -12.77
C ALA A 41 -6.35 -3.10 -13.91
N SER A 42 -6.53 -3.81 -15.03
CA SER A 42 -5.69 -3.65 -16.23
C SER A 42 -6.31 -2.71 -17.26
N ASP A 43 -7.64 -2.66 -17.39
CA ASP A 43 -8.35 -1.76 -18.30
C ASP A 43 -9.60 -1.13 -17.63
N PRO A 44 -9.57 0.18 -17.33
CA PRO A 44 -8.39 1.04 -17.39
C PRO A 44 -7.36 0.62 -16.32
N ASN A 45 -6.08 0.89 -16.57
CA ASN A 45 -5.03 0.55 -15.60
C ASN A 45 -5.23 1.35 -14.28
N ARG A 46 -5.23 0.65 -13.15
CA ARG A 46 -5.45 1.21 -11.81
C ARG A 46 -4.54 0.57 -10.78
N ILE A 47 -3.99 1.40 -9.89
CA ILE A 47 -3.17 0.98 -8.75
C ILE A 47 -3.83 1.51 -7.47
N SER A 48 -3.93 0.67 -6.45
CA SER A 48 -4.30 1.06 -5.09
C SER A 48 -3.05 1.31 -4.26
N ILE A 49 -3.06 2.41 -3.49
CA ILE A 49 -1.98 2.82 -2.59
C ILE A 49 -2.60 3.07 -1.21
N ALA A 50 -1.92 2.67 -0.14
CA ALA A 50 -2.31 2.93 1.25
C ALA A 50 -1.11 3.36 2.09
#